data_AF-A0AA36JEV2-F1
#
_entry.id   AF-A0AA36JEV2-F1
#
_cell.length_a   1.000
_cell.length_b   1.000
_cell.length_c   1.000
_cell.angle_alpha   90.00
_cell.angle_beta   90.00
_cell.angle_gamma   90.00
#
_symmetry.space_group_name_H-M   'P 1'
#
loop_
_entity.id
_entity.type
_entity.pdbx_description
1 polymer ?
#
loop_
_entity_poly.entity_id
_entity_poly.type
_entity_poly.pdbx_seq_one_letter_code
_entity_poly.pdbx_strand_id
1 'polypeptide(L)'
;MAATEECDVLLTQPAPGWKLGKVGLSVSMTFASLVAVGYYVGHKAALAEASTEFTGLSELSVRDVARAKQVTPGPLFQAHSGQSNELLNKHLKRIARGNVKPCEDFSAEELVDVAMLLEKLGHPELQKLHQDNDEEGWLDPRGDEAVKVDYGQLQSLPEEHIRVAMMEKLCYEAAMHFTHSLPDADKASFASKHPIPLLPLRSGDDTDEFLVRRLSASQGHKVFITKCAQCHTVSAGHHMQGPNLHGLFGRKSGATDGFSFSEAMKRAGVTWTKESLMKYLENPRRYVPGTKMVFAGLKRTPERESLAEYLEAAT
;
A
#
# COMPACT_ATOMS: atom_id res chain seq x y z
N MET A 1 -20.09 26.90 -4.90
CA MET A 1 -21.07 25.85 -4.54
C MET A 1 -21.18 24.76 -5.62
N ALA A 2 -20.87 25.04 -6.90
CA ALA A 2 -20.85 24.01 -7.96
C ALA A 2 -19.69 22.99 -7.87
N ALA A 3 -18.47 23.41 -7.49
CA ALA A 3 -17.29 22.52 -7.45
C ALA A 3 -17.31 21.44 -6.34
N THR A 4 -18.26 21.49 -5.41
CA THR A 4 -18.40 20.44 -4.38
C THR A 4 -19.24 19.27 -4.84
N GLU A 5 -20.22 19.50 -5.72
CA GLU A 5 -21.07 18.45 -6.28
C GLU A 5 -20.32 17.66 -7.37
N GLU A 6 -19.41 18.30 -8.12
CA GLU A 6 -18.59 17.60 -9.14
C GLU A 6 -17.57 16.60 -8.55
N CYS A 7 -17.15 16.76 -7.28
CA CYS A 7 -16.27 15.80 -6.58
C CYS A 7 -17.00 14.58 -6.02
N ASP A 8 -18.31 14.67 -5.76
CA ASP A 8 -19.13 13.57 -5.23
C ASP A 8 -19.37 12.44 -6.26
N VAL A 9 -18.95 12.70 -7.49
CA VAL A 9 -19.30 12.00 -8.73
C VAL A 9 -18.20 11.02 -9.16
N LEU A 10 -17.12 10.95 -8.39
CA LEU A 10 -15.87 10.33 -8.80
C LEU A 10 -15.85 8.80 -8.70
N LEU A 11 -16.81 8.17 -8.01
CA LEU A 11 -16.65 6.77 -7.67
C LEU A 11 -17.99 6.02 -7.61
N THR A 12 -18.38 5.45 -8.74
CA THR A 12 -19.65 4.75 -8.92
C THR A 12 -19.46 3.23 -8.99
N GLN A 13 -18.68 2.67 -8.06
CA GLN A 13 -18.68 1.23 -7.81
C GLN A 13 -18.66 0.96 -6.29
N PRO A 14 -19.41 -0.02 -5.78
CA PRO A 14 -19.00 -0.73 -4.59
C PRO A 14 -17.69 -1.48 -4.89
N ALA A 15 -16.84 -1.65 -3.89
CA ALA A 15 -15.85 -2.72 -3.88
C ALA A 15 -16.49 -3.99 -4.48
N PRO A 16 -15.89 -4.72 -5.45
CA PRO A 16 -16.44 -6.00 -5.85
C PRO A 16 -16.51 -6.83 -4.58
N GLY A 17 -17.73 -7.06 -4.08
CA GLY A 17 -17.95 -7.87 -2.91
C GLY A 17 -17.28 -9.20 -3.18
N TRP A 18 -16.23 -9.52 -2.41
CA TRP A 18 -15.70 -10.86 -2.42
C TRP A 18 -16.82 -11.73 -1.85
N LYS A 19 -17.65 -12.31 -2.73
CA LYS A 19 -18.35 -13.53 -2.36
C LYS A 19 -17.24 -14.50 -1.99
N LEU A 20 -17.05 -14.72 -0.69
CA LEU A 20 -16.40 -15.90 -0.16
C LEU A 20 -17.22 -17.10 -0.65
N GLY A 21 -17.05 -17.44 -1.93
CA GLY A 21 -17.45 -18.72 -2.46
C GLY A 21 -16.76 -19.75 -1.59
N LYS A 22 -17.50 -20.77 -1.16
CA LYS A 22 -16.96 -21.93 -0.47
C LYS A 22 -15.93 -22.60 -1.37
N VAL A 23 -14.69 -22.12 -1.36
CA VAL A 23 -13.57 -22.81 -1.97
C VAL A 23 -13.09 -23.77 -0.89
N GLY A 24 -13.35 -25.06 -1.10
CA GLY A 24 -12.68 -26.11 -0.35
C GLY A 24 -11.18 -25.99 -0.61
N LEU A 25 -10.47 -25.27 0.26
CA LEU A 25 -9.02 -25.13 0.20
C LEU A 25 -8.39 -26.44 0.70
N SER A 26 -8.13 -27.36 -0.22
CA SER A 26 -7.11 -28.39 -0.05
C SER A 26 -5.77 -27.79 -0.49
N VAL A 27 -5.23 -26.87 0.30
CA VAL A 27 -3.84 -26.41 0.18
C VAL A 27 -3.26 -26.41 1.57
N SER A 28 -2.13 -27.12 1.74
CA SER A 28 -1.40 -27.24 2.99
C SER A 28 -1.07 -25.85 3.54
N MET A 29 -1.85 -25.39 4.51
CA MET A 29 -1.73 -24.06 5.12
C MET A 29 -0.50 -24.03 6.01
N THR A 30 0.45 -23.16 5.69
CA THR A 30 1.47 -22.74 6.66
C THR A 30 0.81 -21.87 7.75
N PHE A 31 1.40 -21.89 8.95
CA PHE A 31 0.84 -21.34 10.18
C PHE A 31 0.39 -19.86 10.09
N ALA A 32 1.03 -19.05 9.23
CA ALA A 32 0.68 -17.64 9.05
C ALA A 32 -0.70 -17.42 8.38
N SER A 33 -1.08 -18.28 7.43
CA SER A 33 -2.39 -18.19 6.74
C SER A 33 -3.55 -18.61 7.64
N LEU A 34 -3.31 -19.52 8.60
CA LEU A 34 -4.29 -19.91 9.61
C LEU A 34 -4.52 -18.79 10.64
N VAL A 35 -3.48 -18.03 10.97
CA VAL A 35 -3.62 -16.85 11.85
C VAL A 35 -4.43 -15.77 11.15
N ALA A 36 -4.15 -15.42 9.90
CA ALA A 36 -4.92 -14.40 9.16
C ALA A 36 -6.40 -14.75 8.99
N VAL A 37 -6.73 -16.01 8.65
CA VAL A 37 -8.12 -16.48 8.52
C VAL A 37 -8.79 -16.60 9.90
N GLY A 38 -8.08 -17.06 10.92
CA GLY A 38 -8.57 -17.12 12.30
C GLY A 38 -8.81 -15.73 12.91
N TYR A 39 -7.96 -14.75 12.58
CA TYR A 39 -8.13 -13.34 12.95
C TYR A 39 -9.38 -12.76 12.30
N TYR A 40 -9.58 -13.01 10.99
CA TYR A 40 -10.74 -12.53 10.23
C TYR A 40 -12.08 -13.08 10.77
N VAL A 41 -12.12 -14.36 11.15
CA VAL A 41 -13.32 -15.00 11.70
C VAL A 41 -13.56 -14.58 13.16
N GLY A 42 -12.50 -14.48 13.97
CA GLY A 42 -12.58 -14.05 15.37
C GLY A 42 -12.98 -12.58 15.55
N HIS A 43 -12.46 -11.67 14.71
CA HIS A 43 -12.83 -10.24 14.74
C HIS A 43 -14.26 -10.00 14.26
N LYS A 44 -14.78 -10.77 13.28
CA LYS A 44 -16.19 -10.70 12.88
C LYS A 44 -17.16 -10.95 14.05
N ALA A 45 -16.80 -11.85 14.97
CA ALA A 45 -17.61 -12.13 16.16
C ALA A 45 -17.52 -11.00 17.20
N ALA A 46 -16.33 -10.44 17.46
CA ALA A 46 -16.14 -9.34 18.40
C ALA A 46 -16.80 -8.02 17.95
N LEU A 47 -16.80 -7.73 16.64
CA LEU A 47 -17.46 -6.55 16.05
C LEU A 47 -19.00 -6.67 16.00
N ALA A 48 -19.55 -7.87 16.20
CA ALA A 48 -20.99 -8.07 16.37
C ALA A 48 -21.47 -7.65 17.77
N GLU A 49 -20.59 -7.71 18.78
CA GLU A 49 -20.92 -7.33 20.17
C GLU A 49 -20.65 -5.84 20.45
N ALA A 50 -19.75 -5.19 19.73
CA ALA A 50 -19.45 -3.75 19.88
C ALA A 50 -20.46 -2.80 19.20
N SER A 51 -21.52 -3.31 18.56
CA SER A 51 -22.42 -2.52 17.69
C SER A 51 -23.71 -2.02 18.33
N THR A 52 -23.72 -1.68 19.62
CA THR A 52 -24.94 -1.17 20.29
C THR A 52 -25.11 0.35 20.29
N GLU A 53 -24.19 1.15 19.71
CA GLU A 53 -24.28 2.62 19.77
C GLU A 53 -24.16 3.37 18.42
N PHE A 54 -24.10 2.67 17.29
CA PHE A 54 -24.14 3.33 15.98
C PHE A 54 -25.10 2.61 15.05
N THR A 55 -26.35 3.06 15.04
CA THR A 55 -27.33 2.75 14.01
C THR A 55 -27.20 3.81 12.92
N GLY A 56 -26.15 3.72 12.11
CA GLY A 56 -25.99 4.59 10.95
C GLY A 56 -27.11 4.31 9.96
N LEU A 57 -28.22 5.05 10.09
CA LEU A 57 -29.35 5.10 9.16
C LEU A 57 -30.07 6.43 9.36
N SER A 58 -29.34 7.53 9.47
CA SER A 58 -29.97 8.85 9.36
C SER A 58 -30.74 8.91 8.02
N GLU A 59 -31.90 9.57 8.00
CA GLU A 59 -32.70 9.69 6.78
C GLU A 59 -31.85 10.29 5.64
N LEU A 60 -31.99 9.71 4.44
CA LEU A 60 -31.25 10.18 3.28
C LEU A 60 -31.68 11.58 2.89
N SER A 61 -30.70 12.47 2.72
CA SER A 61 -30.96 13.77 2.13
C SER A 61 -31.19 13.66 0.62
N VAL A 62 -31.81 14.69 0.03
CA VAL A 62 -31.91 14.82 -1.43
C VAL A 62 -30.53 14.74 -2.10
N ARG A 63 -29.50 15.25 -1.40
CA ARG A 63 -28.11 15.21 -1.88
C ARG A 63 -27.54 13.79 -1.89
N ASP A 64 -27.80 12.99 -0.85
CA ASP A 64 -27.32 11.61 -0.77
C ASP A 64 -27.89 10.76 -1.92
N VAL A 65 -29.19 10.90 -2.21
CA VAL A 65 -29.85 10.21 -3.30
C VAL A 65 -29.37 10.72 -4.67
N ALA A 66 -29.18 12.03 -4.83
CA ALA A 66 -28.67 12.61 -6.07
C ALA A 66 -27.26 12.12 -6.39
N ARG A 67 -26.37 12.08 -5.39
CA ARG A 67 -25.02 11.51 -5.52
C ARG A 67 -25.07 10.06 -5.98
N ALA A 68 -25.87 9.22 -5.32
CA ALA A 68 -25.93 7.78 -5.64
C ALA A 68 -26.52 7.46 -7.02
N LYS A 69 -27.36 8.35 -7.57
CA LYS A 69 -27.93 8.20 -8.93
C LYS A 69 -26.99 8.66 -10.05
N GLN A 70 -25.92 9.38 -9.73
CA GLN A 70 -25.03 9.92 -10.75
C GLN A 70 -23.95 8.88 -11.13
N VAL A 71 -24.14 8.22 -12.28
CA VAL A 71 -23.27 7.12 -12.75
C VAL A 71 -22.08 7.55 -13.62
N THR A 72 -22.04 8.82 -14.04
CA THR A 72 -20.98 9.34 -14.92
C THR A 72 -20.11 10.35 -14.18
N PRO A 73 -18.79 10.10 -14.07
CA PRO A 73 -17.81 11.05 -13.52
C PRO A 73 -17.89 12.43 -14.19
N GLY A 74 -17.61 13.52 -13.47
CA GLY A 74 -17.55 14.86 -14.05
C GLY A 74 -16.33 15.04 -14.96
N PRO A 75 -16.28 16.05 -15.85
CA PRO A 75 -15.20 16.20 -16.84
C PRO A 75 -13.78 16.24 -16.27
N LEU A 76 -13.62 16.78 -15.05
CA LEU A 76 -12.33 16.81 -14.32
C LEU A 76 -11.80 15.42 -13.92
N PHE A 77 -12.64 14.40 -14.01
CA PHE A 77 -12.41 13.05 -13.51
C PHE A 77 -12.51 11.97 -14.58
N GLN A 78 -13.08 12.30 -15.74
CA GLN A 78 -13.16 11.44 -16.92
C GLN A 78 -11.80 11.19 -17.59
N ALA A 79 -10.90 12.17 -17.53
CA ALA A 79 -9.51 12.00 -17.93
C ALA A 79 -8.66 11.82 -16.67
N HIS A 80 -8.16 10.61 -16.41
CA HIS A 80 -7.18 10.36 -15.33
C HIS A 80 -5.88 11.16 -15.58
N SER A 81 -5.90 12.46 -15.27
CA SER A 81 -4.84 13.44 -15.49
C SER A 81 -3.67 13.31 -14.52
N GLY A 82 -3.52 12.16 -13.84
CA GLY A 82 -2.60 11.99 -12.71
C GLY A 82 -3.01 12.75 -11.43
N GLN A 83 -4.11 13.52 -11.47
CA GLN A 83 -4.57 14.35 -10.34
C GLN A 83 -5.82 13.80 -9.63
N SER A 84 -6.42 12.70 -10.11
CA SER A 84 -7.68 12.17 -9.56
C SER A 84 -7.59 11.87 -8.06
N ASN A 85 -6.51 11.22 -7.60
CA ASN A 85 -6.32 10.91 -6.19
C ASN A 85 -6.02 12.17 -5.37
N GLU A 86 -5.38 13.18 -5.93
CA GLU A 86 -5.14 14.45 -5.25
C GLU A 86 -6.46 15.19 -4.98
N LEU A 87 -7.31 15.26 -5.98
CA LEU A 87 -8.65 15.85 -5.89
C LEU A 87 -9.54 15.08 -4.91
N LEU A 88 -9.49 13.74 -4.98
CA LEU A 88 -10.23 12.88 -4.06
C LEU A 88 -9.72 13.03 -2.63
N ASN A 89 -8.42 13.04 -2.40
CA ASN A 89 -7.84 13.27 -1.08
C ASN A 89 -8.21 14.65 -0.51
N LYS A 90 -8.30 15.68 -1.36
CA LYS A 90 -8.79 17.00 -0.97
C LYS A 90 -10.27 16.96 -0.57
N HIS A 91 -11.08 16.14 -1.24
CA HIS A 91 -12.47 15.91 -0.86
C HIS A 91 -12.56 15.16 0.48
N LEU A 92 -11.87 14.02 0.63
CA LEU A 92 -11.83 13.20 1.86
C LEU A 92 -11.41 14.03 3.08
N LYS A 93 -10.35 14.84 2.97
CA LYS A 93 -9.92 15.79 4.01
C LYS A 93 -11.04 16.72 4.47
N ARG A 94 -11.89 17.17 3.54
CA ARG A 94 -13.00 18.07 3.83
C ARG A 94 -14.14 17.33 4.53
N ILE A 95 -14.61 16.21 3.97
CA ILE A 95 -15.77 15.49 4.49
C ILE A 95 -15.47 14.74 5.80
N ALA A 96 -14.22 14.33 6.01
CA ALA A 96 -13.74 13.75 7.27
C ALA A 96 -13.30 14.81 8.31
N ARG A 97 -13.50 16.11 8.02
CA ARG A 97 -13.08 17.23 8.90
C ARG A 97 -11.60 17.17 9.32
N GLY A 98 -10.74 16.68 8.42
CA GLY A 98 -9.31 16.54 8.65
C GLY A 98 -8.88 15.29 9.41
N ASN A 99 -9.80 14.46 9.93
CA ASN A 99 -9.43 13.17 10.53
C ASN A 99 -9.16 12.13 9.44
N VAL A 100 -7.99 12.27 8.82
CA VAL A 100 -7.51 11.43 7.72
C VAL A 100 -6.08 11.03 7.98
N LYS A 101 -5.65 9.95 7.33
CA LYS A 101 -4.30 9.41 7.47
C LYS A 101 -3.83 8.84 6.12
N PRO A 102 -2.56 9.00 5.71
CA PRO A 102 -2.01 8.32 4.53
C PRO A 102 -2.22 6.81 4.61
N CYS A 103 -2.50 6.16 3.48
CA CYS A 103 -2.79 4.71 3.43
C CYS A 103 -1.65 3.88 4.04
N GLU A 104 -0.41 4.25 3.76
CA GLU A 104 0.81 3.60 4.23
C GLU A 104 1.01 3.68 5.75
N ASP A 105 0.36 4.61 6.42
CA ASP A 105 0.48 4.77 7.86
C ASP A 105 -0.49 3.84 8.62
N PHE A 106 -1.50 3.27 7.95
CA PHE A 106 -2.43 2.31 8.57
C PHE A 106 -1.77 0.96 8.82
N SER A 107 -2.11 0.35 9.95
CA SER A 107 -1.89 -1.09 10.10
C SER A 107 -2.91 -1.89 9.28
N ALA A 108 -2.57 -3.13 8.93
CA ALA A 108 -3.50 -4.02 8.22
C ALA A 108 -4.80 -4.23 9.01
N GLU A 109 -4.70 -4.33 10.34
CA GLU A 109 -5.82 -4.53 11.25
C GLU A 109 -6.71 -3.29 11.29
N GLU A 110 -6.12 -2.10 11.48
CA GLU A 110 -6.85 -0.82 11.49
C GLU A 110 -7.68 -0.64 10.21
N LEU A 111 -7.09 -0.98 9.06
CA LEU A 111 -7.74 -0.75 7.79
C LEU A 111 -8.84 -1.76 7.49
N VAL A 112 -8.64 -3.04 7.88
CA VAL A 112 -9.69 -4.06 7.80
C VAL A 112 -10.87 -3.66 8.67
N ASP A 113 -10.63 -3.20 9.90
CA ASP A 113 -11.69 -2.76 10.81
C ASP A 113 -12.48 -1.58 10.24
N VAL A 114 -11.78 -0.55 9.73
CA VAL A 114 -12.43 0.62 9.11
C VAL A 114 -13.25 0.21 7.87
N ALA A 115 -12.68 -0.58 6.96
CA ALA A 115 -13.35 -1.01 5.74
C ALA A 115 -14.60 -1.85 6.04
N MET A 116 -14.49 -2.84 6.94
CA MET A 116 -15.60 -3.69 7.33
C MET A 116 -16.69 -2.93 8.08
N LEU A 117 -16.30 -1.98 8.95
CA LEU A 117 -17.26 -1.16 9.66
C LEU A 117 -18.02 -0.27 8.68
N LEU A 118 -17.35 0.35 7.73
CA LEU A 118 -18.00 1.16 6.68
C LEU A 118 -18.95 0.35 5.80
N GLU A 119 -18.56 -0.87 5.42
CA GLU A 119 -19.44 -1.79 4.68
C GLU A 119 -20.71 -2.11 5.48
N LYS A 120 -20.54 -2.45 6.77
CA LYS A 120 -21.64 -2.78 7.69
C LYS A 120 -22.59 -1.60 7.93
N LEU A 121 -22.06 -0.39 7.95
CA LEU A 121 -22.82 0.84 8.25
C LEU A 121 -23.41 1.51 7.01
N GLY A 122 -23.16 0.96 5.82
CA GLY A 122 -23.71 1.51 4.59
C GLY A 122 -25.23 1.49 4.57
N HIS A 123 -25.85 2.59 4.10
CA HIS A 123 -27.30 2.70 4.03
C HIS A 123 -27.86 1.76 2.94
N PRO A 124 -28.84 0.89 3.25
CA PRO A 124 -29.36 -0.12 2.32
C PRO A 124 -29.89 0.46 1.00
N GLU A 125 -30.56 1.62 1.04
CA GLU A 125 -31.06 2.26 -0.17
C GLU A 125 -29.94 2.79 -1.08
N LEU A 126 -28.85 3.32 -0.51
CA LEU A 126 -27.69 3.75 -1.30
C LEU A 126 -26.97 2.54 -1.89
N GLN A 127 -26.82 1.46 -1.11
CA GLN A 127 -26.24 0.21 -1.61
C GLN A 127 -27.05 -0.36 -2.76
N LYS A 128 -28.38 -0.35 -2.66
CA LYS A 128 -29.27 -0.80 -3.73
C LYS A 128 -29.13 0.05 -4.99
N LEU A 129 -29.12 1.38 -4.86
CA LEU A 129 -28.92 2.28 -6.01
C LEU A 129 -27.60 1.98 -6.74
N HIS A 130 -26.51 1.74 -6.00
CA HIS A 130 -25.24 1.38 -6.63
C HIS A 130 -25.28 0.00 -7.30
N GLN A 131 -25.97 -0.98 -6.71
CA GLN A 131 -26.15 -2.31 -7.31
C GLN A 131 -26.95 -2.22 -8.62
N ASP A 132 -28.04 -1.47 -8.63
CA ASP A 132 -28.90 -1.28 -9.81
C ASP A 132 -28.09 -0.60 -10.95
N ASN A 133 -27.20 0.34 -10.61
CA ASN A 133 -26.30 0.99 -11.57
C ASN A 133 -25.26 0.04 -12.17
N ASP A 134 -24.81 -0.98 -11.45
CA ASP A 134 -23.81 -1.95 -11.93
C ASP A 134 -24.41 -2.95 -12.94
N GLU A 135 -25.70 -3.28 -12.82
CA GLU A 135 -26.39 -4.24 -13.72
C GLU A 135 -26.66 -3.66 -15.12
N GLU A 136 -26.74 -2.33 -15.27
CA GLU A 136 -26.98 -1.67 -16.56
C GLU A 136 -25.74 -1.57 -17.47
N GLY A 137 -24.61 -2.16 -17.06
CA GLY A 137 -23.40 -2.25 -17.87
C GLY A 137 -22.57 -0.96 -17.80
N TRP A 138 -21.80 -0.83 -16.72
CA TRP A 138 -20.89 0.29 -16.53
C TRP A 138 -19.67 0.21 -17.45
N LEU A 139 -19.34 1.34 -18.06
CA LEU A 139 -18.09 1.59 -18.76
C LEU A 139 -17.21 2.45 -17.86
N ASP A 140 -15.92 2.10 -17.79
CA ASP A 140 -14.89 2.94 -17.17
C ASP A 140 -15.00 4.38 -17.68
N PRO A 141 -14.61 5.42 -16.92
CA PRO A 141 -14.48 6.78 -17.46
C PRO A 141 -13.71 6.87 -18.80
N ARG A 142 -12.93 5.85 -19.20
CA ARG A 142 -12.29 5.67 -20.52
C ARG A 142 -13.19 5.11 -21.63
N GLY A 143 -14.38 4.63 -21.31
CA GLY A 143 -15.28 3.88 -22.20
C GLY A 143 -14.99 2.38 -22.29
N ASP A 144 -14.08 1.86 -21.46
CA ASP A 144 -13.64 0.47 -21.48
C ASP A 144 -14.42 -0.39 -20.47
N GLU A 145 -14.52 -1.71 -20.69
CA GLU A 145 -15.01 -2.64 -19.67
C GLU A 145 -14.12 -2.59 -18.42
N ALA A 146 -14.72 -2.70 -17.24
CA ALA A 146 -13.97 -2.74 -15.97
C ALA A 146 -12.86 -3.80 -16.01
N VAL A 147 -11.63 -3.40 -15.66
CA VAL A 147 -10.47 -4.30 -15.62
C VAL A 147 -10.73 -5.38 -14.56
N LYS A 148 -11.05 -6.59 -15.00
CA LYS A 148 -11.20 -7.75 -14.12
C LYS A 148 -9.82 -8.22 -13.66
N VAL A 149 -9.56 -8.10 -12.36
CA VAL A 149 -8.32 -8.61 -11.77
C VAL A 149 -8.37 -10.14 -11.77
N ASP A 150 -7.42 -10.78 -12.45
CA ASP A 150 -7.24 -12.24 -12.40
C ASP A 150 -6.55 -12.65 -11.08
N TYR A 151 -7.30 -13.33 -10.22
CA TYR A 151 -6.81 -13.83 -8.94
C TYR A 151 -5.65 -14.83 -9.08
N GLY A 152 -5.55 -15.55 -10.20
CA GLY A 152 -4.41 -16.43 -10.49
C GLY A 152 -3.10 -15.66 -10.66
N GLN A 153 -3.16 -14.44 -11.19
CA GLN A 153 -1.99 -13.56 -11.34
C GLN A 153 -1.54 -12.99 -9.99
N LEU A 154 -2.48 -12.66 -9.09
CA LEU A 154 -2.17 -12.22 -7.72
C LEU A 154 -1.44 -13.30 -6.91
N GLN A 155 -1.79 -14.58 -7.08
CA GLN A 155 -1.13 -15.69 -6.37
C GLN A 155 0.30 -15.96 -6.85
N SER A 156 0.64 -15.50 -8.06
CA SER A 156 2.02 -15.58 -8.59
C SER A 156 2.94 -14.50 -8.00
N LEU A 157 2.37 -13.48 -7.33
CA LEU A 157 3.13 -12.41 -6.71
C LEU A 157 3.73 -12.85 -5.37
N PRO A 158 4.93 -12.36 -5.02
CA PRO A 158 5.47 -12.52 -3.68
C PRO A 158 4.52 -11.98 -2.59
N GLU A 159 4.48 -12.65 -1.43
CA GLU A 159 3.58 -12.37 -0.30
C GLU A 159 3.54 -10.88 0.13
N GLU A 160 4.68 -10.21 0.11
CA GLU A 160 4.78 -8.78 0.44
C GLU A 160 4.01 -7.87 -0.53
N HIS A 161 3.89 -8.26 -1.79
CA HIS A 161 3.16 -7.49 -2.80
C HIS A 161 1.67 -7.77 -2.77
N ILE A 162 1.31 -9.01 -2.45
CA ILE A 162 -0.08 -9.33 -2.11
C ILE A 162 -0.50 -8.45 -0.93
N ARG A 163 0.35 -8.29 0.07
CA ARG A 163 0.08 -7.40 1.20
C ARG A 163 -0.08 -5.93 0.77
N VAL A 164 0.84 -5.37 -0.02
CA VAL A 164 0.75 -3.98 -0.48
C VAL A 164 -0.49 -3.75 -1.35
N ALA A 165 -0.73 -4.63 -2.32
CA ALA A 165 -1.91 -4.56 -3.18
C ALA A 165 -3.21 -4.68 -2.39
N MET A 166 -3.24 -5.56 -1.40
CA MET A 166 -4.38 -5.71 -0.48
C MET A 166 -4.58 -4.45 0.37
N MET A 167 -3.50 -3.83 0.84
CA MET A 167 -3.58 -2.60 1.64
C MET A 167 -4.10 -1.42 0.82
N GLU A 168 -3.56 -1.20 -0.38
CA GLU A 168 -4.06 -0.15 -1.27
C GLU A 168 -5.52 -0.39 -1.67
N LYS A 169 -5.88 -1.65 -1.92
CA LYS A 169 -7.27 -2.04 -2.17
C LYS A 169 -8.16 -1.67 -0.98
N LEU A 170 -7.83 -2.09 0.22
CA LEU A 170 -8.62 -1.80 1.42
C LEU A 170 -8.74 -0.28 1.68
N CYS A 171 -7.70 0.50 1.38
CA CYS A 171 -7.73 1.96 1.48
C CYS A 171 -8.71 2.56 0.48
N TYR A 172 -8.70 2.04 -0.74
CA TYR A 172 -9.66 2.39 -1.76
C TYR A 172 -11.08 2.06 -1.29
N GLU A 173 -11.36 0.81 -0.90
CA GLU A 173 -12.69 0.37 -0.45
C GLU A 173 -13.20 1.17 0.75
N ALA A 174 -12.35 1.47 1.74
CA ALA A 174 -12.73 2.32 2.86
C ALA A 174 -13.05 3.76 2.41
N ALA A 175 -12.22 4.40 1.60
CA ALA A 175 -12.50 5.74 1.07
C ALA A 175 -13.81 5.77 0.25
N MET A 176 -14.05 4.71 -0.51
CA MET A 176 -15.26 4.49 -1.31
C MET A 176 -16.51 4.38 -0.44
N HIS A 177 -16.53 3.44 0.50
CA HIS A 177 -17.69 3.23 1.36
C HIS A 177 -17.98 4.45 2.24
N PHE A 178 -16.94 5.11 2.75
CA PHE A 178 -17.11 6.34 3.51
C PHE A 178 -17.76 7.45 2.67
N THR A 179 -17.39 7.57 1.40
CA THR A 179 -17.91 8.64 0.53
C THR A 179 -19.32 8.33 0.03
N HIS A 180 -19.60 7.08 -0.35
CA HIS A 180 -20.80 6.72 -1.11
C HIS A 180 -21.84 5.94 -0.32
N SER A 181 -21.41 5.10 0.63
CA SER A 181 -22.33 4.20 1.34
C SER A 181 -22.90 4.83 2.61
N LEU A 182 -22.25 5.87 3.16
CA LEU A 182 -22.75 6.58 4.34
C LEU A 182 -23.54 7.85 3.96
N PRO A 183 -24.68 8.12 4.62
CA PRO A 183 -25.35 9.41 4.55
C PRO A 183 -24.44 10.55 5.03
N ASP A 184 -24.57 11.75 4.45
CA ASP A 184 -23.74 12.91 4.81
C ASP A 184 -23.82 13.26 6.31
N ALA A 185 -24.98 13.04 6.94
CA ALA A 185 -25.18 13.25 8.37
C ALA A 185 -24.30 12.33 9.25
N ASP A 186 -24.02 11.12 8.76
CA ASP A 186 -23.34 10.07 9.51
C ASP A 186 -21.81 10.12 9.33
N LYS A 187 -21.32 10.70 8.22
CA LYS A 187 -19.89 10.83 7.92
C LYS A 187 -19.11 11.55 9.00
N ALA A 188 -19.64 12.64 9.56
CA ALA A 188 -18.96 13.41 10.60
C ALA A 188 -18.85 12.62 11.91
N SER A 189 -19.86 11.83 12.25
CA SER A 189 -19.86 10.97 13.43
C SER A 189 -18.86 9.82 13.27
N PHE A 190 -18.87 9.16 12.11
CA PHE A 190 -17.90 8.12 11.79
C PHE A 190 -16.46 8.65 11.82
N ALA A 191 -16.19 9.75 11.11
CA ALA A 191 -14.88 10.37 11.03
C ALA A 191 -14.41 10.98 12.37
N SER A 192 -15.28 11.17 13.37
CA SER A 192 -14.84 11.60 14.70
C SER A 192 -14.14 10.48 15.49
N LYS A 193 -14.41 9.22 15.15
CA LYS A 193 -13.90 8.03 15.85
C LYS A 193 -12.87 7.25 15.04
N HIS A 194 -12.94 7.33 13.71
CA HIS A 194 -12.11 6.53 12.81
C HIS A 194 -11.44 7.43 11.78
N PRO A 195 -10.10 7.41 11.66
CA PRO A 195 -9.40 8.14 10.61
C PRO A 195 -9.71 7.54 9.24
N ILE A 196 -9.96 8.40 8.25
CA ILE A 196 -10.24 7.95 6.88
C ILE A 196 -8.95 7.82 6.08
N PRO A 197 -8.71 6.71 5.37
CA PRO A 197 -7.52 6.55 4.57
C PRO A 197 -7.53 7.49 3.36
N LEU A 198 -6.41 8.18 3.16
CA LEU A 198 -6.11 8.88 1.92
C LEU A 198 -5.53 7.90 0.90
N LEU A 199 -5.88 8.09 -0.36
CA LEU A 199 -5.36 7.27 -1.44
C LEU A 199 -3.92 7.68 -1.79
N PRO A 200 -3.06 6.73 -2.18
CA PRO A 200 -1.74 7.05 -2.69
C PRO A 200 -1.84 8.04 -3.86
N LEU A 201 -1.06 9.13 -3.85
CA LEU A 201 -0.96 10.03 -5.00
C LEU A 201 -0.20 9.31 -6.12
N ARG A 202 -0.84 9.11 -7.28
CA ARG A 202 -0.25 8.42 -8.43
C ARG A 202 -0.08 9.41 -9.59
N SER A 203 1.12 9.61 -10.11
CA SER A 203 1.27 10.07 -11.49
C SER A 203 0.89 8.91 -12.42
N GLY A 204 0.30 9.20 -13.59
CA GLY A 204 -0.12 8.17 -14.54
C GLY A 204 0.99 7.20 -15.02
N ASP A 205 2.26 7.58 -14.83
CA ASP A 205 3.44 6.80 -15.20
C ASP A 205 4.00 5.93 -14.05
N ASP A 206 3.51 6.07 -12.82
CA ASP A 206 4.13 5.47 -11.64
C ASP A 206 3.70 4.02 -11.35
N THR A 207 2.63 3.48 -11.93
CA THR A 207 2.13 2.18 -11.47
C THR A 207 3.16 1.07 -11.70
N ASP A 208 3.85 1.08 -12.84
CA ASP A 208 4.87 0.09 -13.13
C ASP A 208 6.19 0.42 -12.43
N GLU A 209 6.64 1.69 -12.40
CA GLU A 209 7.90 2.06 -11.75
C GLU A 209 7.85 1.96 -10.22
N PHE A 210 6.73 2.34 -9.60
CA PHE A 210 6.51 2.23 -8.15
C PHE A 210 6.33 0.78 -7.71
N LEU A 211 5.55 -0.02 -8.46
CA LEU A 211 5.48 -1.44 -8.21
C LEU A 211 6.86 -2.06 -8.42
N VAL A 212 7.55 -1.82 -9.53
CA VAL A 212 8.92 -2.31 -9.76
C VAL A 212 9.87 -1.89 -8.65
N ARG A 213 9.81 -0.65 -8.16
CA ARG A 213 10.67 -0.16 -7.07
C ARG A 213 10.33 -0.80 -5.72
N ARG A 214 9.06 -1.03 -5.40
CA ARG A 214 8.67 -1.80 -4.19
C ARG A 214 8.96 -3.29 -4.32
N LEU A 215 8.71 -3.87 -5.50
CA LEU A 215 9.08 -5.24 -5.89
C LEU A 215 10.58 -5.44 -5.70
N SER A 216 11.36 -4.47 -6.16
CA SER A 216 12.82 -4.47 -6.12
C SER A 216 13.35 -4.18 -4.72
N ALA A 217 12.75 -3.26 -3.95
CA ALA A 217 13.08 -3.08 -2.53
C ALA A 217 12.74 -4.32 -1.68
N SER A 218 11.63 -5.02 -1.95
CA SER A 218 11.26 -6.30 -1.32
C SER A 218 12.24 -7.41 -1.67
N GLN A 219 12.58 -7.56 -2.96
CA GLN A 219 13.59 -8.52 -3.41
C GLN A 219 14.96 -8.19 -2.80
N GLY A 220 15.29 -6.90 -2.71
CA GLY A 220 16.48 -6.38 -2.07
C GLY A 220 16.54 -6.70 -0.59
N HIS A 221 15.41 -6.58 0.13
CA HIS A 221 15.30 -6.97 1.53
C HIS A 221 15.59 -8.47 1.70
N LYS A 222 15.03 -9.33 0.84
CA LYS A 222 15.31 -10.78 0.86
C LYS A 222 16.78 -11.08 0.59
N VAL A 223 17.40 -10.40 -0.37
CA VAL A 223 18.85 -10.52 -0.62
C VAL A 223 19.62 -10.06 0.62
N PHE A 224 19.24 -8.95 1.25
CA PHE A 224 19.88 -8.44 2.45
C PHE A 224 19.81 -9.45 3.61
N ILE A 225 18.62 -9.96 3.94
CA ILE A 225 18.45 -10.94 5.02
C ILE A 225 19.28 -12.20 4.77
N THR A 226 19.28 -12.71 3.53
CA THR A 226 19.94 -13.98 3.21
C THR A 226 21.45 -13.87 2.97
N LYS A 227 21.96 -12.70 2.59
CA LYS A 227 23.37 -12.51 2.16
C LYS A 227 24.15 -11.51 2.99
N CYS A 228 23.49 -10.61 3.73
CA CYS A 228 24.13 -9.44 4.34
C CYS A 228 23.84 -9.30 5.84
N ALA A 229 22.64 -9.66 6.30
CA ALA A 229 22.16 -9.39 7.67
C ALA A 229 22.93 -10.15 8.76
N GLN A 230 23.66 -11.21 8.41
CA GLN A 230 24.59 -11.87 9.34
C GLN A 230 25.71 -10.93 9.79
N CYS A 231 26.10 -9.98 8.95
CA CYS A 231 27.26 -9.13 9.16
C CYS A 231 26.91 -7.64 9.29
N HIS A 232 25.70 -7.23 8.91
CA HIS A 232 25.36 -5.82 8.78
C HIS A 232 23.97 -5.52 9.37
N THR A 233 23.88 -4.34 9.98
CA THR A 233 22.63 -3.68 10.38
C THR A 233 22.40 -2.45 9.49
N VAL A 234 21.15 -2.08 9.23
CA VAL A 234 20.78 -0.92 8.39
C VAL A 234 20.29 0.28 9.19
N SER A 235 19.61 0.06 10.32
CA SER A 235 19.19 1.13 11.24
C SER A 235 20.37 1.64 12.06
N ALA A 236 20.37 2.92 12.44
CA ALA A 236 21.39 3.50 13.30
C ALA A 236 21.64 2.65 14.55
N GLY A 237 22.91 2.38 14.89
CA GLY A 237 23.24 1.62 16.08
C GLY A 237 24.55 0.84 15.97
N HIS A 238 24.54 -0.36 16.53
CA HIS A 238 25.74 -1.17 16.73
C HIS A 238 26.26 -1.82 15.44
N HIS A 239 27.57 -2.06 15.41
CA HIS A 239 28.23 -2.85 14.38
C HIS A 239 28.16 -4.35 14.69
N MET A 240 28.28 -5.17 13.66
CA MET A 240 28.39 -6.63 13.80
C MET A 240 29.76 -7.06 13.27
N GLN A 241 29.83 -8.19 12.55
CA GLN A 241 31.05 -8.59 11.86
C GLN A 241 31.47 -7.58 10.78
N GLY A 242 30.51 -6.88 10.18
CA GLY A 242 30.69 -5.72 9.32
C GLY A 242 30.19 -4.43 9.98
N PRO A 243 30.49 -3.26 9.38
CA PRO A 243 30.02 -1.97 9.87
C PRO A 243 28.50 -1.87 9.78
N ASN A 244 27.93 -1.01 10.64
CA ASN A 244 26.57 -0.52 10.46
C ASN A 244 26.47 0.27 9.15
N LEU A 245 25.37 0.08 8.42
CA LEU A 245 25.15 0.65 7.10
C LEU A 245 24.31 1.92 7.10
N HIS A 246 23.74 2.37 8.24
CA HIS A 246 22.94 3.59 8.30
C HIS A 246 23.68 4.78 7.67
N GLY A 247 23.01 5.57 6.83
CA GLY A 247 23.61 6.68 6.08
C GLY A 247 24.70 6.26 5.07
N LEU A 248 24.61 5.06 4.48
CA LEU A 248 25.62 4.53 3.56
C LEU A 248 25.83 5.45 2.35
N PHE A 249 24.74 5.90 1.73
CA PHE A 249 24.78 6.63 0.47
C PHE A 249 25.36 8.04 0.66
N GLY A 250 26.32 8.39 -0.18
CA GLY A 250 27.11 9.63 -0.09
C GLY A 250 28.31 9.55 0.86
N ARG A 251 28.41 8.53 1.73
CA ARG A 251 29.54 8.36 2.65
C ARG A 251 30.77 7.80 1.94
N LYS A 252 31.96 8.15 2.44
CA LYS A 252 33.24 7.58 2.00
C LYS A 252 33.49 6.18 2.55
N SER A 253 34.18 5.34 1.77
CA SER A 253 34.60 4.01 2.19
C SER A 253 35.48 4.06 3.44
N GLY A 254 35.21 3.19 4.41
CA GLY A 254 36.01 3.11 5.64
C GLY A 254 35.82 4.26 6.63
N ALA A 255 34.74 5.03 6.50
CA ALA A 255 34.48 6.23 7.30
C ALA A 255 33.35 6.07 8.34
N THR A 256 32.84 4.86 8.58
CA THR A 256 31.87 4.64 9.67
C THR A 256 32.60 4.67 11.01
N ASP A 257 32.23 5.62 11.88
CA ASP A 257 32.81 5.75 13.21
C ASP A 257 32.62 4.49 14.04
N GLY A 258 33.62 4.15 14.87
CA GLY A 258 33.55 2.99 15.76
C GLY A 258 33.85 1.63 15.13
N PHE A 259 33.98 1.52 13.79
CA PHE A 259 34.29 0.26 13.12
C PHE A 259 35.76 0.15 12.66
N SER A 260 36.38 -1.00 12.92
CA SER A 260 37.78 -1.27 12.55
C SER A 260 37.93 -1.82 11.13
N PHE A 261 37.97 -0.92 10.14
CA PHE A 261 38.16 -1.28 8.72
C PHE A 261 39.55 -1.86 8.40
N SER A 262 39.62 -2.66 7.33
CA SER A 262 40.87 -3.02 6.66
C SER A 262 41.56 -1.77 6.09
N GLU A 263 42.89 -1.76 6.06
CA GLU A 263 43.66 -0.68 5.43
C GLU A 263 43.28 -0.44 3.96
N ALA A 264 42.97 -1.50 3.21
CA ALA A 264 42.49 -1.40 1.84
C ALA A 264 41.20 -0.58 1.73
N MET A 265 40.19 -0.89 2.55
CA MET A 265 38.90 -0.18 2.54
C MET A 265 39.01 1.29 2.95
N LYS A 266 39.91 1.64 3.88
CA LYS A 266 40.17 3.04 4.25
C LYS A 266 40.79 3.83 3.09
N ARG A 267 41.69 3.19 2.32
CA ARG A 267 42.41 3.83 1.21
C ARG A 267 41.66 3.77 -0.13
N ALA A 268 40.56 3.03 -0.21
CA ALA A 268 39.82 2.83 -1.46
C ALA A 268 39.28 4.14 -2.05
N GLY A 269 39.01 5.16 -1.22
CA GLY A 269 38.59 6.49 -1.67
C GLY A 269 37.19 6.54 -2.32
N VAL A 270 36.44 5.43 -2.24
CA VAL A 270 35.13 5.26 -2.88
C VAL A 270 34.10 6.10 -2.15
N THR A 271 33.27 6.84 -2.89
CA THR A 271 32.01 7.40 -2.38
C THR A 271 30.91 6.41 -2.71
N TRP A 272 30.12 5.99 -1.71
CA TRP A 272 29.04 5.05 -1.93
C TRP A 272 27.85 5.72 -2.62
N THR A 273 27.75 5.52 -3.92
CA THR A 273 26.56 5.75 -4.75
C THR A 273 25.96 4.40 -5.18
N LYS A 274 24.71 4.40 -5.67
CA LYS A 274 24.08 3.20 -6.26
C LYS A 274 25.01 2.51 -7.27
N GLU A 275 25.65 3.27 -8.15
CA GLU A 275 26.54 2.73 -9.18
C GLU A 275 27.84 2.13 -8.62
N SER A 276 28.48 2.79 -7.65
CA SER A 276 29.68 2.24 -7.00
C SER A 276 29.37 0.99 -6.19
N LEU A 277 28.20 0.95 -5.55
CA LEU A 277 27.72 -0.17 -4.74
C LEU A 277 27.43 -1.37 -5.64
N MET A 278 26.76 -1.17 -6.77
CA MET A 278 26.53 -2.19 -7.79
C MET A 278 27.83 -2.88 -8.27
N LYS A 279 28.88 -2.09 -8.50
CA LYS A 279 30.21 -2.60 -8.91
C LYS A 279 30.89 -3.35 -7.78
N TYR A 280 30.84 -2.82 -6.56
CA TYR A 280 31.42 -3.46 -5.37
C TYR A 280 30.75 -4.81 -5.06
N LEU A 281 29.41 -4.86 -5.11
CA LEU A 281 28.63 -6.06 -4.80
C LEU A 281 28.85 -7.19 -5.80
N GLU A 282 29.29 -6.91 -7.03
CA GLU A 282 29.60 -7.97 -8.01
C GLU A 282 30.74 -8.88 -7.57
N ASN A 283 31.78 -8.26 -7.02
CA ASN A 283 32.99 -8.93 -6.55
C ASN A 283 33.78 -7.99 -5.60
N PRO A 284 33.47 -8.01 -4.29
CA PRO A 284 34.10 -7.12 -3.33
C PRO A 284 35.63 -7.22 -3.28
N ARG A 285 36.17 -8.44 -3.40
CA ARG A 285 37.62 -8.69 -3.37
C ARG A 285 38.35 -8.15 -4.59
N ARG A 286 37.68 -8.13 -5.75
CA ARG A 286 38.23 -7.53 -6.97
C ARG A 286 38.13 -6.00 -6.94
N TYR A 287 37.02 -5.47 -6.43
CA TYR A 287 36.78 -4.03 -6.40
C TYR A 287 37.63 -3.32 -5.34
N VAL A 288 37.79 -3.91 -4.15
CA VAL A 288 38.72 -3.45 -3.10
C VAL A 288 39.67 -4.60 -2.72
N PRO A 289 40.80 -4.76 -3.43
CA PRO A 289 41.79 -5.78 -3.10
C PRO A 289 42.32 -5.60 -1.68
N GLY A 290 42.22 -6.66 -0.86
CA GLY A 290 42.59 -6.62 0.56
C GLY A 290 41.45 -6.23 1.52
N THR A 291 40.21 -6.10 1.03
CA THR A 291 39.03 -6.00 1.92
C THR A 291 38.91 -7.25 2.80
N LYS A 292 38.51 -7.05 4.06
CA LYS A 292 38.22 -8.14 5.02
C LYS A 292 36.82 -8.73 4.84
N MET A 293 35.97 -8.15 3.99
CA MET A 293 34.63 -8.67 3.71
C MET A 293 34.72 -10.02 2.99
N VAL A 294 34.30 -11.09 3.67
CA VAL A 294 34.23 -12.44 3.10
C VAL A 294 32.87 -12.62 2.43
N PHE A 295 32.76 -12.11 1.20
CA PHE A 295 31.58 -12.25 0.37
C PHE A 295 31.97 -12.53 -1.08
N ALA A 296 31.37 -13.55 -1.69
CA ALA A 296 31.68 -13.97 -3.07
C ALA A 296 31.18 -12.98 -4.14
N GLY A 297 30.23 -12.12 -3.76
CA GLY A 297 29.55 -11.18 -4.63
C GLY A 297 28.23 -11.72 -5.21
N LEU A 298 27.40 -10.81 -5.70
CA LEU A 298 26.13 -11.06 -6.37
C LEU A 298 26.34 -10.94 -7.88
N LYS A 299 26.28 -12.06 -8.60
CA LYS A 299 26.58 -12.08 -10.05
C LYS A 299 25.45 -11.55 -10.91
N ARG A 300 24.20 -11.75 -10.46
CA ARG A 300 23.02 -11.35 -11.21
C ARG A 300 22.78 -9.85 -11.01
N THR A 301 22.71 -9.11 -12.11
CA THR A 301 22.46 -7.67 -12.09
C THR A 301 21.15 -7.31 -11.38
N PRO A 302 20.02 -8.01 -11.64
CA PRO A 302 18.77 -7.70 -10.94
C PRO A 302 18.86 -7.84 -9.42
N GLU A 303 19.55 -8.86 -8.91
CA GLU A 303 19.75 -9.04 -7.46
C GLU A 303 20.56 -7.91 -6.82
N ARG A 304 21.52 -7.35 -7.57
CA ARG A 304 22.31 -6.20 -7.11
C ARG A 304 21.49 -4.91 -7.12
N GLU A 305 20.72 -4.69 -8.18
CA GLU A 305 19.87 -3.50 -8.33
C GLU A 305 18.84 -3.44 -7.20
N SER A 306 18.16 -4.55 -6.97
CA SER A 306 17.20 -4.70 -5.89
C SER A 306 17.82 -4.49 -4.51
N LEU A 307 18.99 -5.09 -4.24
CA LEU A 307 19.68 -4.84 -2.98
C LEU A 307 20.08 -3.37 -2.81
N ALA A 308 20.56 -2.72 -3.88
CA ALA A 308 20.97 -1.32 -3.81
C ALA A 308 19.77 -0.40 -3.54
N GLU A 309 18.62 -0.66 -4.15
CA GLU A 309 17.37 0.09 -3.91
C GLU A 309 16.84 -0.10 -2.49
N TYR A 310 16.88 -1.34 -1.99
CA TYR A 310 16.54 -1.60 -0.59
C TYR A 310 17.44 -0.83 0.36
N LEU A 311 18.76 -0.87 0.15
CA LEU A 311 19.71 -0.17 1.03
C LEU A 311 19.51 1.35 0.96
N GLU A 312 19.23 1.91 -0.21
CA GLU A 312 18.97 3.35 -0.37
C GLU A 312 17.72 3.81 0.41
N ALA A 313 16.71 2.94 0.49
CA ALA A 313 15.50 3.21 1.28
C ALA A 313 15.68 2.93 2.78
N ALA A 314 16.52 1.96 3.16
CA ALA A 314 16.59 1.42 4.52
C ALA A 314 17.74 1.99 5.39
N THR A 315 18.71 2.68 4.80
CA THR A 315 19.88 3.23 5.51
C THR A 315 19.85 4.74 5.57
#